data_AF-A0A1I4HNC7-F1
#
_entry.id   AF-A0A1I4HNC7-F1
#
_cell.length_a   1.000
_cell.length_b   1.000
_cell.length_c   1.000
_cell.angle_alpha   90.00
_cell.angle_beta   90.00
_cell.angle_gamma   90.00
#
_symmetry.space_group_name_H-M   'P 1'
#
loop_
_entity.id
_entity.type
_entity.pdbx_description
1 polymer ?
#
loop_
_entity_poly.entity_id
_entity_poly.type
_entity_poly.pdbx_seq_one_letter_code
_entity_poly.pdbx_strand_id
1 'polypeptide(L)'
;MNIVKAPTDPEKQRPYFYIIKDKEIFSSPSDDGRGVSFLYQSGGRLISSAKITGNVQDEKILKMLESTDGFKKLVHSIGVSVEMNDPSSEVDFDFQMYGKKDLYGGGANIEAQLKADMSEKRIYMSDVDWKADDDIPGQVRVYLPKPEEKAHLNVRLYLNDGFDAPPQTEEQKVDVESAGYVDMIKKSLVQTGNVRRLHKLKSKAARGEEVTIAYIGGSITQGAGATPINTECYAYKSFKKIKELLGNGDNVHYVKAGVGGTPSELGMLRFERDVLRDGSVEPDLVIVEFAVNDDGDETKGKCYESLVRKILKQPNEPAVILLFSVFADDYNLQDRLMPVGERYDLPMVSVKNAVVEQFYAGDKKIISKHQYFYDMFHPTNLGHTVMADCIVNLIKEAFKAEAVDEERGLEGEPAIGSDFEDVFLIDKKDNMEFAKIDEGGFTLQDTVLQSVEMNEDIETTPEFPYNWMYDGKKCKHESFKMEINCSKLLVIMKDSGEVDAAAAKVYVDGKFVRDLDPYVNRWCHCNPLIVIDEKCTGSHVVEIVPDEDEVRDKFTILGFGVVR
;
A
#
# COMPACT_ATOMS: atom_id res chain seq x y z
N MET A 1 -41.86 41.06 27.80
CA MET A 1 -40.62 41.42 27.07
C MET A 1 -40.34 40.31 26.08
N ASN A 2 -40.51 40.56 24.78
CA ASN A 2 -40.05 39.64 23.75
C ASN A 2 -38.54 39.80 23.65
N ILE A 3 -37.79 38.78 24.08
CA ILE A 3 -36.35 38.72 23.85
C ILE A 3 -36.19 38.47 22.35
N VAL A 4 -35.83 39.51 21.61
CA VAL A 4 -35.40 39.40 20.22
C VAL A 4 -34.07 38.62 20.26
N LYS A 5 -34.10 37.33 19.93
CA LYS A 5 -32.88 36.57 19.66
C LYS A 5 -32.17 37.23 18.49
N ALA A 6 -30.86 37.44 18.63
CA ALA A 6 -30.01 37.87 17.52
C ALA A 6 -30.24 36.94 16.31
N PRO A 7 -30.25 37.46 15.07
CA PRO A 7 -30.37 36.61 13.89
C PRO A 7 -29.22 35.58 13.91
N THR A 8 -29.56 34.32 14.15
CA THR A 8 -28.63 33.22 13.94
C THR A 8 -28.51 33.06 12.44
N ASP A 9 -27.30 33.27 11.91
CA ASP A 9 -26.95 32.97 10.52
C ASP A 9 -27.29 31.50 10.23
N PRO A 10 -28.33 31.21 9.43
CA PRO A 10 -28.79 29.85 9.18
C PRO A 10 -27.68 28.98 8.55
N GLU A 11 -26.72 29.58 7.85
CA GLU A 11 -25.63 28.86 7.18
C GLU A 11 -24.58 28.33 8.16
N LYS A 12 -24.39 29.03 9.31
CA LYS A 12 -23.49 28.58 10.39
C LYS A 12 -24.01 27.36 11.14
N GLN A 13 -25.30 27.05 11.03
CA GLN A 13 -25.94 25.93 11.71
C GLN A 13 -26.25 24.74 10.78
N ARG A 14 -25.83 24.80 9.51
CA ARG A 14 -26.04 23.69 8.57
C ARG A 14 -25.39 22.40 9.10
N PRO A 15 -26.11 21.26 9.08
CA PRO A 15 -25.52 19.97 9.43
C PRO A 15 -24.30 19.67 8.57
N TYR A 16 -23.27 19.09 9.18
CA TYR A 16 -22.04 18.71 8.50
C TYR A 16 -21.40 17.49 9.14
N PHE A 17 -20.60 16.78 8.35
CA PHE A 17 -19.67 15.77 8.85
C PHE A 17 -18.28 15.96 8.23
N TYR A 18 -17.26 15.47 8.92
CA TYR A 18 -15.90 15.46 8.38
C TYR A 18 -15.71 14.27 7.44
N ILE A 19 -14.99 14.53 6.36
CA ILE A 19 -14.34 13.47 5.57
C ILE A 19 -12.83 13.43 5.84
N ILE A 20 -12.27 14.54 6.33
CA ILE A 20 -10.89 14.64 6.79
C ILE A 20 -10.91 15.52 8.05
N LYS A 21 -10.37 15.04 9.17
CA LYS A 21 -10.35 15.77 10.44
C LYS A 21 -8.97 15.66 11.06
N ASP A 22 -8.35 16.81 11.37
CA ASP A 22 -7.03 16.90 12.00
C ASP A 22 -6.00 15.92 11.39
N LYS A 23 -5.98 15.86 10.05
CA LYS A 23 -5.13 14.93 9.34
C LYS A 23 -3.80 15.59 9.02
N GLU A 24 -2.71 15.07 9.60
CA GLU A 24 -1.37 15.44 9.16
C GLU A 24 -1.17 14.95 7.71
N ILE A 25 -0.71 15.85 6.85
CA ILE A 25 -0.30 15.56 5.47
C ILE A 25 1.15 15.96 5.28
N PHE A 26 1.83 15.34 4.32
CA PHE A 26 3.22 15.63 3.97
C PHE A 26 3.33 15.76 2.45
N SER A 27 3.91 16.85 1.96
CA SER A 27 3.96 17.15 0.53
C SER A 27 5.14 16.48 -0.19
N SER A 28 4.87 15.89 -1.34
CA SER A 28 5.87 15.45 -2.33
C SER A 28 6.16 16.56 -3.34
N PRO A 29 7.29 16.54 -4.06
CA PRO A 29 7.55 17.51 -5.11
C PRO A 29 6.52 17.48 -6.26
N SER A 30 6.11 18.65 -6.75
CA SER A 30 5.35 18.80 -8.00
C SER A 30 6.19 19.46 -9.11
N ASP A 31 5.73 19.34 -10.36
CA ASP A 31 6.42 19.86 -11.56
C ASP A 31 6.65 21.38 -11.54
N ASP A 32 5.82 22.13 -10.83
CA ASP A 32 5.90 23.58 -10.68
C ASP A 32 6.78 24.03 -9.50
N GLY A 33 7.44 23.09 -8.83
CA GLY A 33 8.35 23.33 -7.69
C GLY A 33 7.65 23.53 -6.35
N ARG A 34 6.32 23.41 -6.29
CA ARG A 34 5.56 23.37 -5.03
C ARG A 34 5.61 21.98 -4.41
N GLY A 35 5.05 21.87 -3.20
CA GLY A 35 4.71 20.59 -2.63
C GLY A 35 3.27 20.22 -2.96
N VAL A 36 2.98 18.94 -3.17
CA VAL A 36 1.61 18.43 -3.35
C VAL A 36 1.35 17.21 -2.45
N SER A 37 0.18 17.16 -1.82
CA SER A 37 -0.33 15.99 -1.10
C SER A 37 -1.59 15.47 -1.80
N PHE A 38 -1.64 14.17 -2.06
CA PHE A 38 -2.79 13.49 -2.68
C PHE A 38 -3.56 12.67 -1.64
N LEU A 39 -4.87 12.88 -1.56
CA LEU A 39 -5.77 12.14 -0.69
C LEU A 39 -6.95 11.60 -1.50
N TYR A 40 -6.84 10.35 -1.94
CA TYR A 40 -7.87 9.69 -2.75
C TYR A 40 -9.21 9.58 -2.01
N GLN A 41 -10.28 9.90 -2.72
CA GLN A 41 -11.67 9.82 -2.26
C GLN A 41 -12.47 8.75 -3.04
N SER A 42 -11.93 8.26 -4.15
CA SER A 42 -12.49 7.18 -4.97
C SER A 42 -12.26 5.78 -4.38
N GLY A 43 -12.85 4.76 -4.99
CA GLY A 43 -12.68 3.35 -4.58
C GLY A 43 -13.24 3.04 -3.20
N GLY A 44 -14.32 3.71 -2.79
CA GLY A 44 -14.94 3.55 -1.46
C GLY A 44 -14.32 4.39 -0.35
N ARG A 45 -13.20 5.09 -0.59
CA ARG A 45 -12.50 5.89 0.44
C ARG A 45 -13.35 7.02 0.99
N LEU A 46 -14.08 7.78 0.18
CA LEU A 46 -14.95 8.85 0.66
C LEU A 46 -16.05 8.33 1.60
N ILE A 47 -16.64 7.19 1.25
CA ILE A 47 -17.69 6.53 2.05
C ILE A 47 -17.10 6.06 3.37
N SER A 48 -15.92 5.42 3.33
CA SER A 48 -15.22 4.99 4.53
C SER A 48 -14.84 6.18 5.42
N SER A 49 -14.35 7.27 4.85
CA SER A 49 -14.06 8.52 5.57
C SER A 49 -15.31 9.10 6.23
N ALA A 50 -16.44 9.13 5.52
CA ALA A 50 -17.71 9.57 6.10
C ALA A 50 -18.15 8.68 7.28
N LYS A 51 -17.94 7.36 7.20
CA LYS A 51 -18.23 6.41 8.29
C LYS A 51 -17.29 6.59 9.48
N ILE A 52 -15.98 6.59 9.24
CA ILE A 52 -14.92 6.53 10.27
C ILE A 52 -14.70 7.90 10.91
N THR A 53 -14.51 8.93 10.08
CA THR A 53 -14.19 10.29 10.51
C THR A 53 -15.46 11.09 10.79
N GLY A 54 -16.44 10.95 9.90
CA GLY A 54 -17.70 11.68 9.96
C GLY A 54 -18.78 11.05 10.85
N ASN A 55 -18.58 9.79 11.30
CA ASN A 55 -19.56 9.00 12.05
C ASN A 55 -20.92 8.81 11.34
N VAL A 56 -20.94 8.86 10.01
CA VAL A 56 -22.16 8.75 9.21
C VAL A 56 -22.62 7.30 9.15
N GLN A 57 -23.86 7.04 9.61
CA GLN A 57 -24.51 5.72 9.57
C GLN A 57 -25.72 5.69 8.61
N ASP A 58 -26.13 6.84 8.06
CA ASP A 58 -27.25 6.92 7.14
C ASP A 58 -26.85 6.40 5.75
N GLU A 59 -27.34 5.21 5.40
CA GLU A 59 -27.08 4.55 4.12
C GLU A 59 -27.53 5.38 2.90
N LYS A 60 -28.54 6.25 3.04
CA LYS A 60 -28.95 7.15 1.96
C LYS A 60 -27.89 8.21 1.71
N ILE A 61 -27.29 8.77 2.78
CA ILE A 61 -26.19 9.73 2.68
C ILE A 61 -24.96 9.05 2.06
N LEU A 62 -24.60 7.87 2.56
CA LEU A 62 -23.45 7.12 2.08
C LEU A 62 -23.58 6.76 0.60
N LYS A 63 -24.77 6.33 0.16
CA LYS A 63 -25.06 6.05 -1.25
C LYS A 63 -24.91 7.27 -2.15
N MET A 64 -25.24 8.46 -1.65
CA MET A 64 -25.09 9.70 -2.42
C MET A 64 -23.61 10.07 -2.65
N LEU A 65 -22.69 9.62 -1.81
CA LEU A 65 -21.26 9.89 -1.98
C LEU A 65 -20.60 9.04 -3.08
N GLU A 66 -21.28 8.03 -3.62
CA GLU A 66 -20.74 7.15 -4.68
C GLU A 66 -20.64 7.81 -6.06
N SER A 67 -21.34 8.92 -6.31
CA SER A 67 -21.41 9.56 -7.63
C SER A 67 -21.43 11.07 -7.51
N THR A 68 -20.97 11.77 -8.55
CA THR A 68 -21.01 13.23 -8.56
C THR A 68 -22.45 13.76 -8.51
N ASP A 69 -23.42 13.09 -9.15
CA ASP A 69 -24.83 13.49 -9.10
C ASP A 69 -25.44 13.34 -7.71
N GLY A 70 -25.07 12.27 -6.99
CA GLY A 70 -25.44 12.09 -5.59
C GLY A 70 -24.78 13.16 -4.71
N PHE A 71 -23.49 13.41 -4.93
CA PHE A 71 -22.72 14.41 -4.20
C PHE A 71 -23.33 15.82 -4.35
N LYS A 72 -23.68 16.23 -5.58
CA LYS A 72 -24.37 17.49 -5.88
C LYS A 72 -25.69 17.65 -5.13
N LYS A 73 -26.45 16.56 -4.95
CA LYS A 73 -27.74 16.58 -4.22
C LYS A 73 -27.53 16.67 -2.71
N LEU A 74 -26.53 15.97 -2.20
CA LEU A 74 -26.25 15.88 -0.77
C LEU A 74 -25.55 17.14 -0.23
N VAL A 75 -24.51 17.61 -0.93
CA VAL A 75 -23.58 18.61 -0.43
C VAL A 75 -24.01 20.01 -0.87
N HIS A 76 -24.13 20.91 0.10
CA HIS A 76 -24.36 22.33 -0.10
C HIS A 76 -23.06 23.09 -0.34
N SER A 77 -22.07 22.84 0.53
CA SER A 77 -20.76 23.50 0.48
C SER A 77 -19.69 22.65 1.14
N ILE A 78 -18.44 22.79 0.71
CA ILE A 78 -17.27 22.19 1.34
C ILE A 78 -16.59 23.23 2.23
N GLY A 79 -16.37 22.88 3.50
CA GLY A 79 -15.55 23.67 4.41
C GLY A 79 -14.14 23.10 4.47
N VAL A 80 -13.13 23.95 4.27
CA VAL A 80 -11.72 23.55 4.31
C VAL A 80 -10.95 24.48 5.24
N SER A 81 -10.11 23.91 6.09
CA SER A 81 -9.10 24.65 6.85
C SER A 81 -7.78 23.89 6.88
N VAL A 82 -6.68 24.65 6.90
CA VAL A 82 -5.31 24.11 6.92
C VAL A 82 -4.53 24.81 8.02
N GLU A 83 -3.71 24.06 8.75
CA GLU A 83 -2.72 24.58 9.70
C GLU A 83 -1.32 24.22 9.23
N MET A 84 -0.42 25.20 9.27
CA MET A 84 1.03 24.98 9.10
C MET A 84 1.80 25.74 10.19
N ASN A 85 3.08 25.40 10.35
CA ASN A 85 3.97 26.11 11.27
C ASN A 85 4.07 27.62 10.96
N ASP A 86 4.03 28.00 9.68
CA ASP A 86 3.88 29.38 9.25
C ASP A 86 2.43 29.65 8.84
N PRO A 87 1.63 30.33 9.70
CA PRO A 87 0.22 30.61 9.42
C PRO A 87 0.02 31.64 8.30
N SER A 88 1.08 32.32 7.85
CA SER A 88 0.99 33.24 6.71
C SER A 88 1.08 32.53 5.36
N SER A 89 1.41 31.24 5.34
CA SER A 89 1.52 30.43 4.12
C SER A 89 0.21 30.39 3.35
N GLU A 90 0.32 30.51 2.03
CA GLU A 90 -0.79 30.30 1.10
C GLU A 90 -0.81 28.84 0.65
N VAL A 91 -2.00 28.23 0.68
CA VAL A 91 -2.23 26.83 0.33
C VAL A 91 -3.34 26.76 -0.70
N ASP A 92 -3.12 26.03 -1.79
CA ASP A 92 -4.18 25.75 -2.75
C ASP A 92 -4.80 24.39 -2.44
N PHE A 93 -6.10 24.39 -2.27
CA PHE A 93 -6.91 23.20 -2.12
C PHE A 93 -7.66 22.93 -3.42
N ASP A 94 -7.71 21.66 -3.81
CA ASP A 94 -8.54 21.19 -4.89
C ASP A 94 -9.19 19.85 -4.55
N PHE A 95 -10.51 19.79 -4.67
CA PHE A 95 -11.26 18.53 -4.67
C PHE A 95 -11.66 18.21 -6.11
N GLN A 96 -10.99 17.22 -6.70
CA GLN A 96 -11.23 16.77 -8.06
C GLN A 96 -12.32 15.68 -8.11
N MET A 97 -13.27 15.86 -9.03
CA MET A 97 -14.12 14.79 -9.54
C MET A 97 -13.39 14.04 -10.65
N TYR A 98 -13.46 12.72 -10.67
CA TYR A 98 -12.93 11.94 -11.78
C TYR A 98 -13.92 11.88 -12.94
N GLY A 99 -13.34 11.81 -14.15
CA GLY A 99 -14.06 11.78 -15.40
C GLY A 99 -14.51 10.37 -15.82
N LYS A 100 -15.58 10.30 -16.61
CA LYS A 100 -16.05 9.05 -17.24
C LYS A 100 -15.10 8.55 -18.32
N LYS A 101 -14.49 9.48 -19.06
CA LYS A 101 -13.62 9.18 -20.21
C LYS A 101 -12.15 9.27 -19.86
N ASP A 102 -11.78 10.26 -19.08
CA ASP A 102 -10.42 10.47 -18.57
C ASP A 102 -10.49 10.49 -17.05
N LEU A 103 -10.08 9.40 -16.43
CA LEU A 103 -10.23 9.21 -14.99
C LEU A 103 -9.44 10.28 -14.21
N TYR A 104 -8.23 10.63 -14.67
CA TYR A 104 -7.31 11.48 -13.92
C TYR A 104 -7.18 12.90 -14.47
N GLY A 105 -7.41 13.12 -15.77
CA GLY A 105 -7.40 14.44 -16.41
C GLY A 105 -8.79 15.05 -16.62
N GLY A 106 -9.87 14.28 -16.42
CA GLY A 106 -11.25 14.73 -16.57
C GLY A 106 -11.91 15.24 -15.29
N GLY A 107 -13.22 15.52 -15.41
CA GLY A 107 -14.09 15.98 -14.32
C GLY A 107 -13.87 17.43 -13.85
N ALA A 108 -14.73 17.89 -12.94
CA ALA A 108 -14.66 19.21 -12.33
C ALA A 108 -13.63 19.28 -11.19
N ASN A 109 -12.96 20.42 -11.04
CA ASN A 109 -12.10 20.77 -9.90
C ASN A 109 -12.84 21.77 -8.99
N ILE A 110 -12.84 21.51 -7.69
CA ILE A 110 -13.49 22.34 -6.68
C ILE A 110 -12.39 22.99 -5.84
N GLU A 111 -12.06 24.23 -6.20
CA GLU A 111 -10.81 24.86 -5.80
C GLU A 111 -11.00 25.97 -4.76
N ALA A 112 -10.00 26.17 -3.90
CA ALA A 112 -9.89 27.32 -3.03
C ALA A 112 -8.45 27.65 -2.67
N GLN A 113 -8.13 28.94 -2.62
CA GLN A 113 -6.92 29.45 -1.99
C GLN A 113 -7.19 29.77 -0.51
N LEU A 114 -6.31 29.28 0.36
CA LEU A 114 -6.45 29.30 1.82
C LEU A 114 -5.21 29.92 2.46
N LYS A 115 -5.38 30.51 3.65
CA LYS A 115 -4.26 30.75 4.57
C LYS A 115 -4.11 29.54 5.48
N ALA A 116 -2.88 29.21 5.85
CA ALA A 116 -2.57 28.11 6.75
C ALA A 116 -2.75 28.46 8.25
N ASP A 117 -3.71 29.32 8.57
CA ASP A 117 -3.97 29.88 9.92
C ASP A 117 -5.19 29.25 10.61
N MET A 118 -5.65 28.09 10.12
CA MET A 118 -6.86 27.38 10.57
C MET A 118 -8.19 28.10 10.30
N SER A 119 -8.19 29.23 9.59
CA SER A 119 -9.45 29.82 9.14
C SER A 119 -10.18 28.90 8.15
N GLU A 120 -11.49 28.70 8.37
CA GLU A 120 -12.32 27.90 7.47
C GLU A 120 -12.70 28.75 6.24
N LYS A 121 -12.46 28.22 5.05
CA LYS A 121 -13.03 28.70 3.79
C LYS A 121 -14.19 27.79 3.38
N ARG A 122 -15.28 28.40 2.93
CA ARG A 122 -16.40 27.68 2.31
C ARG A 122 -16.39 27.80 0.78
N ILE A 123 -16.57 26.68 0.12
CA ILE A 123 -16.74 26.55 -1.33
C ILE A 123 -18.17 26.07 -1.58
N TYR A 124 -18.99 26.86 -2.27
CA TYR A 124 -20.39 26.53 -2.51
C TYR A 124 -20.54 25.69 -3.78
N MET A 125 -21.34 24.62 -3.71
CA MET A 125 -21.56 23.74 -4.86
C MET A 125 -22.31 24.43 -6.01
N SER A 126 -23.00 25.55 -5.73
CA SER A 126 -23.63 26.42 -6.72
C SER A 126 -22.65 27.14 -7.63
N ASP A 127 -21.40 27.31 -7.17
CA ASP A 127 -20.38 28.12 -7.84
C ASP A 127 -19.41 27.24 -8.65
N VAL A 128 -19.54 25.91 -8.54
CA VAL A 128 -18.69 24.94 -9.22
C VAL A 128 -19.08 24.83 -10.69
N ASP A 129 -18.09 24.95 -11.57
CA ASP A 129 -18.24 24.72 -13.02
C ASP A 129 -18.19 23.22 -13.34
N TRP A 130 -19.35 22.57 -13.14
CA TRP A 130 -19.52 21.14 -13.35
C TRP A 130 -19.33 20.72 -14.80
N LYS A 131 -18.74 19.53 -15.01
CA LYS A 131 -18.42 19.02 -16.34
C LYS A 131 -19.36 17.89 -16.75
N ALA A 132 -19.61 17.78 -18.06
CA ALA A 132 -20.38 16.66 -18.60
C ALA A 132 -19.68 15.31 -18.37
N ASP A 133 -18.35 15.33 -18.22
CA ASP A 133 -17.54 14.16 -17.97
C ASP A 133 -17.52 13.73 -16.50
N ASP A 134 -18.10 14.51 -15.57
CA ASP A 134 -18.14 14.15 -14.14
C ASP A 134 -18.74 12.75 -13.92
N ASP A 135 -18.05 11.93 -13.12
CA ASP A 135 -18.50 10.59 -12.74
C ASP A 135 -18.62 10.43 -11.21
N ILE A 136 -17.49 10.50 -10.52
CA ILE A 136 -17.37 10.18 -9.09
C ILE A 136 -16.43 11.16 -8.37
N PRO A 137 -16.59 11.34 -7.04
CA PRO A 137 -15.57 11.98 -6.21
C PRO A 137 -14.22 11.26 -6.34
N GLY A 138 -13.19 11.97 -6.79
CA GLY A 138 -11.91 11.40 -7.18
C GLY A 138 -10.86 11.49 -6.08
N GLN A 139 -10.41 12.70 -5.79
CA GLN A 139 -9.32 12.96 -4.84
C GLN A 139 -9.34 14.39 -4.32
N VAL A 140 -8.67 14.59 -3.19
CA VAL A 140 -8.27 15.91 -2.69
C VAL A 140 -6.78 16.10 -2.94
N ARG A 141 -6.41 17.24 -3.53
CA ARG A 141 -5.05 17.70 -3.73
C ARG A 141 -4.82 18.94 -2.87
N VAL A 142 -3.72 18.98 -2.15
CA VAL A 142 -3.32 20.15 -1.36
C VAL A 142 -1.92 20.55 -1.80
N TYR A 143 -1.80 21.75 -2.35
CA TYR A 143 -0.54 22.32 -2.79
C TYR A 143 0.02 23.24 -1.71
N LEU A 144 1.19 22.89 -1.19
CA LEU A 144 1.94 23.63 -0.19
C LEU A 144 3.02 24.48 -0.87
N PRO A 145 3.48 25.58 -0.23
CA PRO A 145 4.53 26.44 -0.77
C PRO A 145 5.77 25.69 -1.25
N LYS A 146 6.18 24.63 -0.53
CA LYS A 146 7.34 23.82 -0.87
C LYS A 146 7.08 22.32 -0.67
N PRO A 147 7.86 21.45 -1.33
CA PRO A 147 7.93 20.03 -1.02
C PRO A 147 8.41 19.81 0.42
N GLU A 148 8.14 18.63 0.95
CA GLU A 148 8.57 18.16 2.27
C GLU A 148 8.06 19.01 3.44
N GLU A 149 6.91 19.67 3.25
CA GLU A 149 6.24 20.43 4.29
C GLU A 149 5.11 19.60 4.93
N LYS A 150 4.89 19.84 6.22
CA LYS A 150 3.78 19.27 6.98
C LYS A 150 2.65 20.28 7.11
N ALA A 151 1.42 19.78 7.05
CA ALA A 151 0.22 20.57 7.35
C ALA A 151 -0.84 19.69 8.04
N HIS A 152 -1.75 20.30 8.78
CA HIS A 152 -2.96 19.64 9.29
C HIS A 152 -4.17 20.08 8.48
N LEU A 153 -4.84 19.13 7.84
CA LEU A 153 -5.98 19.37 6.96
C LEU A 153 -7.30 18.99 7.65
N ASN A 154 -8.30 19.85 7.47
CA ASN A 154 -9.70 19.56 7.79
C ASN A 154 -10.58 19.80 6.57
N VAL A 155 -11.45 18.83 6.25
CA VAL A 155 -12.44 18.94 5.18
C VAL A 155 -13.79 18.45 5.69
N ARG A 156 -14.79 19.33 5.61
CA ARG A 156 -16.17 19.11 6.06
C ARG A 156 -17.13 19.22 4.88
N LEU A 157 -18.11 18.33 4.83
CA LEU A 157 -19.22 18.41 3.89
C LEU A 157 -20.44 18.97 4.62
N TYR A 158 -20.85 20.20 4.28
CA TYR A 158 -22.09 20.80 4.76
C TYR A 158 -23.23 20.38 3.86
N LEU A 159 -24.35 19.99 4.45
CA LEU A 159 -25.43 19.31 3.73
C LEU A 159 -26.51 20.28 3.26
N ASN A 160 -27.15 19.90 2.14
CA ASN A 160 -28.38 20.55 1.66
C ASN A 160 -29.55 20.28 2.62
N ASP A 161 -30.59 21.11 2.49
CA ASP A 161 -31.80 20.97 3.29
C ASP A 161 -32.45 19.59 3.08
N GLY A 162 -32.97 19.00 4.14
CA GLY A 162 -33.56 17.66 4.12
C GLY A 162 -32.58 16.51 4.41
N PHE A 163 -31.32 16.83 4.68
CA PHE A 163 -30.33 15.92 5.24
C PHE A 163 -29.89 16.38 6.63
N ASP A 164 -29.50 15.42 7.46
CA ASP A 164 -28.94 15.66 8.79
C ASP A 164 -27.55 15.02 8.89
N ALA A 165 -26.75 15.46 9.84
CA ALA A 165 -25.42 14.94 10.08
C ALA A 165 -25.27 14.49 11.54
N PRO A 166 -24.52 13.41 11.79
CA PRO A 166 -24.28 12.94 13.14
C PRO A 166 -23.54 14.00 13.99
N PRO A 167 -23.69 13.94 15.33
CA PRO A 167 -22.92 14.80 16.22
C PRO A 167 -21.43 14.51 16.09
N GLN A 168 -20.63 15.57 16.11
CA GLN A 168 -19.18 15.47 16.02
C GLN A 168 -18.60 15.24 17.41
N THR A 169 -17.85 14.14 17.57
CA THR A 169 -17.20 13.78 18.84
C THR A 169 -15.74 14.21 18.85
N GLU A 170 -15.28 14.76 19.97
CA GLU A 170 -13.85 14.94 20.22
C GLU A 170 -13.23 13.62 20.68
N GLU A 171 -12.01 13.35 20.22
CA GLU A 171 -11.26 12.17 20.61
C GLU A 171 -10.13 12.56 21.56
N GLN A 172 -9.94 11.75 22.59
CA GLN A 172 -8.81 11.95 23.51
C GLN A 172 -7.54 11.40 22.87
N LYS A 173 -6.41 12.06 23.13
CA LYS A 173 -5.10 11.59 22.69
C LYS A 173 -4.81 10.21 23.29
N VAL A 174 -4.34 9.28 22.47
CA VAL A 174 -3.94 7.94 22.93
C VAL A 174 -2.67 8.03 23.77
N ASP A 175 -2.73 7.48 24.98
CA ASP A 175 -1.57 7.26 25.84
C ASP A 175 -0.95 5.90 25.56
N VAL A 176 0.13 5.91 24.78
CA VAL A 176 0.89 4.71 24.35
C VAL A 176 1.70 4.07 25.48
N GLU A 177 1.76 4.69 26.66
CA GLU A 177 2.42 4.14 27.85
C GLU A 177 1.40 3.56 28.85
N SER A 178 0.10 3.77 28.62
CA SER A 178 -0.96 3.29 29.50
C SER A 178 -0.99 1.75 29.60
N ALA A 179 -1.42 1.24 30.76
CA ALA A 179 -1.59 -0.20 30.96
C ALA A 179 -2.57 -0.82 29.93
N GLY A 180 -3.64 -0.09 29.57
CA GLY A 180 -4.59 -0.51 28.56
C GLY A 180 -3.98 -0.64 27.17
N TYR A 181 -3.12 0.29 26.76
CA TYR A 181 -2.36 0.20 25.51
C TYR A 181 -1.38 -0.98 25.54
N VAL A 182 -0.62 -1.14 26.63
CA VAL A 182 0.31 -2.27 26.77
C VAL A 182 -0.42 -3.62 26.68
N ASP A 183 -1.59 -3.75 27.31
CA ASP A 183 -2.39 -4.98 27.24
C ASP A 183 -3.02 -5.19 25.86
N MET A 184 -3.38 -4.12 25.15
CA MET A 184 -3.81 -4.17 23.75
C MET A 184 -2.67 -4.71 22.86
N ILE A 185 -1.44 -4.20 23.02
CA ILE A 185 -0.28 -4.66 22.26
C ILE A 185 0.06 -6.13 22.57
N LYS A 186 -0.06 -6.59 23.82
CA LYS A 186 0.20 -8.00 24.17
C LYS A 186 -0.69 -8.98 23.39
N LYS A 187 -1.93 -8.59 23.05
CA LYS A 187 -2.86 -9.42 22.26
C LYS A 187 -2.38 -9.64 20.82
N SER A 188 -1.39 -8.86 20.34
CA SER A 188 -0.84 -9.04 19.00
C SER A 188 0.00 -10.32 18.86
N LEU A 189 0.47 -10.89 19.96
CA LEU A 189 1.33 -12.07 19.93
C LEU A 189 0.49 -13.31 19.59
N VAL A 190 0.62 -13.82 18.36
CA VAL A 190 -0.02 -15.06 17.93
C VAL A 190 0.80 -16.26 18.41
N GLN A 191 2.09 -16.25 18.07
CA GLN A 191 3.06 -17.21 18.60
C GLN A 191 4.48 -16.63 18.56
N THR A 192 5.34 -17.06 19.49
CA THR A 192 6.78 -16.74 19.45
C THR A 192 7.55 -17.63 18.47
N GLY A 193 7.02 -18.82 18.18
CA GLY A 193 7.69 -19.83 17.36
C GLY A 193 9.04 -20.26 17.94
N ASN A 194 9.89 -20.77 17.06
CA ASN A 194 11.29 -21.08 17.30
C ASN A 194 12.13 -19.81 17.37
N VAL A 195 12.70 -19.54 18.54
CA VAL A 195 13.43 -18.28 18.80
C VAL A 195 14.92 -18.36 18.44
N ARG A 196 15.44 -19.50 17.97
CA ARG A 196 16.87 -19.73 17.72
C ARG A 196 17.49 -18.65 16.83
N ARG A 197 16.86 -18.35 15.69
CA ARG A 197 17.36 -17.35 14.72
C ARG A 197 17.33 -15.93 15.29
N LEU A 198 16.34 -15.58 16.12
CA LEU A 198 16.29 -14.30 16.81
C LEU A 198 17.40 -14.17 17.87
N HIS A 199 17.71 -15.24 18.61
CA HIS A 199 18.86 -15.27 19.52
C HIS A 199 20.21 -15.20 18.78
N LYS A 200 20.32 -15.85 17.60
CA LYS A 200 21.50 -15.74 16.73
C LYS A 200 21.73 -14.29 16.32
N LEU A 201 20.69 -13.61 15.83
CA LEU A 201 20.73 -12.19 15.49
C LEU A 201 21.14 -11.32 16.68
N LYS A 202 20.54 -11.52 17.86
CA LYS A 202 20.91 -10.79 19.09
C LYS A 202 22.38 -10.98 19.45
N SER A 203 22.86 -12.21 19.35
CA SER A 203 24.26 -12.55 19.65
C SER A 203 25.23 -11.96 18.63
N LYS A 204 24.85 -11.93 17.34
CA LYS A 204 25.60 -11.30 16.26
C LYS A 204 25.76 -9.80 16.51
N ALA A 205 24.65 -9.10 16.79
CA ALA A 205 24.67 -7.68 17.11
C ALA A 205 25.54 -7.36 18.34
N ALA A 206 25.44 -8.17 19.41
CA ALA A 206 26.22 -7.97 20.64
C ALA A 206 27.73 -8.15 20.46
N ARG A 207 28.16 -8.87 19.41
CA ARG A 207 29.58 -8.99 19.03
C ARG A 207 30.07 -7.83 18.15
N GLY A 208 29.20 -6.89 17.79
CA GLY A 208 29.52 -5.78 16.89
C GLY A 208 29.60 -6.19 15.42
N GLU A 209 29.13 -7.39 15.06
CA GLU A 209 29.03 -7.83 13.67
C GLU A 209 27.85 -7.16 12.97
N GLU A 210 27.95 -6.94 11.67
CA GLU A 210 26.90 -6.31 10.87
C GLU A 210 25.61 -7.12 10.90
N VAL A 211 24.49 -6.47 11.21
CA VAL A 211 23.14 -7.04 11.27
C VAL A 211 22.23 -6.27 10.35
N THR A 212 21.51 -6.96 9.46
CA THR A 212 20.54 -6.31 8.57
C THR A 212 19.11 -6.72 8.93
N ILE A 213 18.22 -5.75 9.08
CA ILE A 213 16.78 -5.96 9.29
C ILE A 213 16.03 -5.50 8.04
N ALA A 214 15.39 -6.45 7.37
CA ALA A 214 14.63 -6.23 6.14
C ALA A 214 13.13 -6.32 6.36
N TYR A 215 12.38 -5.57 5.56
CA TYR A 215 10.93 -5.55 5.53
C TYR A 215 10.46 -5.74 4.09
N ILE A 216 9.60 -6.72 3.85
CA ILE A 216 8.99 -6.96 2.53
C ILE A 216 7.47 -7.05 2.67
N GLY A 217 6.76 -6.35 1.79
CA GLY A 217 5.29 -6.33 1.80
C GLY A 217 4.66 -5.37 0.82
N GLY A 218 3.39 -5.04 1.07
CA GLY A 218 2.57 -4.14 0.26
C GLY A 218 2.76 -2.65 0.56
N SER A 219 1.69 -1.86 0.39
CA SER A 219 1.70 -0.41 0.58
C SER A 219 1.92 0.01 2.03
N ILE A 220 1.46 -0.78 2.99
CA ILE A 220 1.69 -0.50 4.41
C ILE A 220 3.19 -0.60 4.73
N THR A 221 3.88 -1.62 4.18
CA THR A 221 5.34 -1.75 4.25
C THR A 221 6.08 -0.63 3.51
N GLN A 222 5.56 -0.17 2.37
CA GLN A 222 6.13 1.00 1.67
C GLN A 222 6.09 2.24 2.57
N GLY A 223 5.04 2.34 3.40
CA GLY A 223 4.85 3.37 4.41
C GLY A 223 3.57 4.17 4.23
N ALA A 224 2.68 3.80 3.30
CA ALA A 224 1.47 4.54 2.99
C ALA A 224 0.68 4.91 4.25
N GLY A 225 0.19 6.16 4.29
CA GLY A 225 -0.47 6.77 5.44
C GLY A 225 0.46 7.32 6.53
N ALA A 226 1.77 7.04 6.48
CA ALA A 226 2.76 7.71 7.31
C ALA A 226 3.18 9.07 6.71
N THR A 227 3.43 10.04 7.58
CA THR A 227 3.76 11.43 7.21
C THR A 227 4.97 11.93 8.02
N PRO A 228 6.21 11.92 7.47
CA PRO A 228 6.58 11.45 6.13
C PRO A 228 6.61 9.92 5.98
N ILE A 229 6.45 9.45 4.75
CA ILE A 229 6.26 8.02 4.42
C ILE A 229 7.46 7.13 4.78
N ASN A 230 8.68 7.67 4.68
CA ASN A 230 9.93 6.94 4.87
C ASN A 230 10.27 6.69 6.35
N THR A 231 10.02 7.65 7.25
CA THR A 231 10.49 7.61 8.64
C THR A 231 9.37 7.49 9.69
N GLU A 232 8.12 7.82 9.35
CA GLU A 232 7.00 7.61 10.27
C GLU A 232 6.28 6.27 10.06
N CYS A 233 6.73 5.45 9.10
CA CYS A 233 6.20 4.13 8.84
C CYS A 233 6.59 3.11 9.93
N TYR A 234 5.82 2.03 10.03
CA TYR A 234 6.04 0.99 11.03
C TYR A 234 7.41 0.34 10.85
N ALA A 235 7.85 0.15 9.60
CA ALA A 235 9.13 -0.50 9.29
C ALA A 235 10.31 0.27 9.90
N TYR A 236 10.34 1.60 9.72
CA TYR A 236 11.38 2.44 10.32
C TYR A 236 11.25 2.50 11.84
N LYS A 237 10.03 2.70 12.35
CA LYS A 237 9.76 2.77 13.81
C LYS A 237 10.15 1.48 14.53
N SER A 238 9.80 0.31 13.99
CA SER A 238 10.23 -0.97 14.56
C SER A 238 11.72 -1.17 14.38
N PHE A 239 12.31 -0.80 13.25
CA PHE A 239 13.76 -0.87 13.05
C PHE A 239 14.51 -0.10 14.14
N LYS A 240 14.13 1.15 14.42
CA LYS A 240 14.73 1.97 15.48
C LYS A 240 14.64 1.31 16.86
N LYS A 241 13.44 0.83 17.22
CA LYS A 241 13.21 0.14 18.50
C LYS A 241 13.96 -1.19 18.59
N ILE A 242 14.07 -1.95 17.51
CA ILE A 242 14.82 -3.20 17.47
C ILE A 242 16.32 -2.91 17.59
N LYS A 243 16.83 -1.92 16.86
CA LYS A 243 18.23 -1.47 16.98
C LYS A 243 18.56 -1.16 18.45
N GLU A 244 17.72 -0.40 19.15
CA GLU A 244 17.89 -0.13 20.59
C GLU A 244 17.92 -1.41 21.45
N LEU A 245 17.11 -2.43 21.15
CA LEU A 245 17.13 -3.73 21.84
C LEU A 245 18.39 -4.55 21.56
N LEU A 246 19.01 -4.36 20.40
CA LEU A 246 20.24 -5.03 19.98
C LEU A 246 21.52 -4.32 20.47
N GLY A 247 21.41 -3.03 20.79
CA GLY A 247 22.48 -2.18 21.30
C GLY A 247 22.66 -0.90 20.48
N ASN A 248 23.44 0.04 20.99
CA ASN A 248 23.63 1.37 20.36
C ASN A 248 24.79 1.40 19.35
N GLY A 249 25.13 0.28 18.74
CA GLY A 249 26.18 0.20 17.72
C GLY A 249 25.69 0.69 16.35
N ASP A 250 26.64 1.06 15.49
CA ASP A 250 26.36 1.44 14.10
C ASP A 250 26.32 0.24 13.14
N ASN A 251 26.31 -0.99 13.69
CA ASN A 251 26.33 -2.26 12.98
C ASN A 251 24.93 -2.84 12.67
N VAL A 252 23.87 -2.03 12.75
CA VAL A 252 22.50 -2.48 12.49
C VAL A 252 21.91 -1.66 11.34
N HIS A 253 21.61 -2.34 10.24
CA HIS A 253 21.20 -1.78 8.95
C HIS A 253 19.74 -2.05 8.65
N TYR A 254 19.17 -1.19 7.82
CA TYR A 254 17.76 -1.16 7.48
C TYR A 254 17.54 -1.39 6.00
N VAL A 255 16.62 -2.29 5.65
CA VAL A 255 16.13 -2.47 4.29
C VAL A 255 14.62 -2.44 4.29
N LYS A 256 14.02 -1.47 3.57
CA LYS A 256 12.57 -1.40 3.34
C LYS A 256 12.27 -1.66 1.86
N ALA A 257 11.54 -2.74 1.61
CA ALA A 257 11.16 -3.24 0.30
C ALA A 257 9.64 -3.43 0.20
N GLY A 258 8.87 -2.35 0.44
CA GLY A 258 7.42 -2.36 0.27
C GLY A 258 7.01 -1.84 -1.11
N VAL A 259 6.06 -2.51 -1.77
CA VAL A 259 5.52 -2.07 -3.08
C VAL A 259 4.00 -2.05 -3.03
N GLY A 260 3.41 -0.87 -3.17
CA GLY A 260 1.98 -0.65 -2.97
C GLY A 260 1.06 -1.47 -3.87
N GLY A 261 -0.02 -2.02 -3.31
CA GLY A 261 -1.01 -2.79 -4.08
C GLY A 261 -0.61 -4.21 -4.46
N THR A 262 0.61 -4.65 -4.14
CA THR A 262 1.16 -5.91 -4.67
C THR A 262 1.03 -7.10 -3.70
N PRO A 263 0.68 -8.30 -4.18
CA PRO A 263 0.65 -9.52 -3.37
C PRO A 263 2.05 -10.14 -3.22
N SER A 264 2.14 -11.18 -2.38
CA SER A 264 3.35 -11.98 -2.19
C SER A 264 3.84 -12.65 -3.48
N GLU A 265 2.97 -12.86 -4.47
CA GLU A 265 3.32 -13.29 -5.82
C GLU A 265 4.35 -12.36 -6.48
N LEU A 266 4.20 -11.03 -6.38
CA LEU A 266 5.23 -10.10 -6.83
C LEU A 266 6.40 -10.02 -5.84
N GLY A 267 6.10 -10.03 -4.53
CA GLY A 267 7.11 -9.98 -3.46
C GLY A 267 8.20 -11.04 -3.61
N MET A 268 7.79 -12.25 -3.96
CA MET A 268 8.66 -13.38 -4.29
C MET A 268 9.59 -13.09 -5.47
N LEU A 269 9.07 -12.50 -6.55
CA LEU A 269 9.84 -12.23 -7.78
C LEU A 269 10.88 -11.11 -7.61
N ARG A 270 10.66 -10.20 -6.66
CA ARG A 270 11.54 -9.06 -6.40
C ARG A 270 12.42 -9.23 -5.16
N PHE A 271 12.39 -10.39 -4.49
CA PHE A 271 13.13 -10.62 -3.24
C PHE A 271 14.64 -10.42 -3.42
N GLU A 272 15.23 -11.01 -4.46
CA GLU A 272 16.65 -10.83 -4.80
C GLU A 272 17.01 -9.36 -5.02
N ARG A 273 16.21 -8.66 -5.83
CA ARG A 273 16.48 -7.27 -6.22
C ARG A 273 16.29 -6.30 -5.05
N ASP A 274 15.19 -6.44 -4.30
CA ASP A 274 14.77 -5.41 -3.35
C ASP A 274 15.25 -5.66 -1.93
N VAL A 275 15.41 -6.93 -1.54
CA VAL A 275 15.85 -7.30 -0.19
C VAL A 275 17.33 -7.67 -0.21
N LEU A 276 17.75 -8.58 -1.10
CA LEU A 276 19.14 -9.00 -1.18
C LEU A 276 20.02 -8.00 -1.96
N ARG A 277 19.43 -7.00 -2.63
CA ARG A 277 20.14 -6.02 -3.47
C ARG A 277 21.08 -6.71 -4.46
N ASP A 278 20.53 -7.65 -5.21
CA ASP A 278 21.25 -8.51 -6.16
C ASP A 278 22.44 -9.25 -5.52
N GLY A 279 22.29 -9.67 -4.26
CA GLY A 279 23.28 -10.42 -3.49
C GLY A 279 24.30 -9.56 -2.72
N SER A 280 24.18 -8.22 -2.77
CA SER A 280 25.04 -7.33 -1.97
C SER A 280 24.61 -7.17 -0.51
N VAL A 281 23.39 -7.62 -0.16
CA VAL A 281 22.82 -7.58 1.18
C VAL A 281 22.38 -8.97 1.64
N GLU A 282 22.77 -9.33 2.86
CA GLU A 282 22.30 -10.53 3.56
C GLU A 282 21.46 -10.11 4.78
N PRO A 283 20.12 -10.26 4.76
CA PRO A 283 19.28 -9.92 5.90
C PRO A 283 19.45 -10.93 7.03
N ASP A 284 19.53 -10.49 8.29
CA ASP A 284 19.52 -11.36 9.47
C ASP A 284 18.12 -11.53 10.07
N LEU A 285 17.22 -10.60 9.76
CA LEU A 285 15.79 -10.65 10.09
C LEU A 285 14.98 -10.11 8.91
N VAL A 286 13.94 -10.83 8.52
CA VAL A 286 12.96 -10.39 7.52
C VAL A 286 11.56 -10.36 8.13
N ILE A 287 10.89 -9.21 8.05
CA ILE A 287 9.48 -9.06 8.40
C ILE A 287 8.68 -9.18 7.10
N VAL A 288 7.75 -10.14 7.05
CA VAL A 288 6.92 -10.44 5.86
C VAL A 288 5.48 -10.01 6.13
N GLU A 289 4.97 -9.06 5.35
CA GLU A 289 3.66 -8.42 5.54
C GLU A 289 2.86 -8.41 4.23
N PHE A 290 1.91 -9.34 4.08
CA PHE A 290 1.06 -9.44 2.89
C PHE A 290 -0.41 -9.80 3.22
N ALA A 291 -0.79 -9.78 4.50
CA ALA A 291 -2.06 -10.31 4.96
C ALA A 291 -3.29 -9.56 4.42
N VAL A 292 -3.11 -8.35 3.93
CA VAL A 292 -4.18 -7.54 3.34
C VAL A 292 -4.06 -7.39 1.82
N ASN A 293 -3.00 -7.93 1.21
CA ASN A 293 -2.73 -7.84 -0.23
C ASN A 293 -2.90 -9.18 -0.96
N ASP A 294 -2.67 -10.32 -0.28
CA ASP A 294 -2.67 -11.67 -0.88
C ASP A 294 -4.03 -12.18 -1.36
N ASP A 295 -5.06 -11.34 -1.39
CA ASP A 295 -6.26 -11.69 -2.13
C ASP A 295 -6.01 -11.68 -3.64
N GLY A 296 -5.08 -10.81 -4.07
CA GLY A 296 -4.58 -10.73 -5.44
C GLY A 296 -3.61 -11.84 -5.85
N ASP A 297 -3.11 -12.66 -4.92
CA ASP A 297 -2.31 -13.85 -5.26
C ASP A 297 -3.20 -14.91 -5.96
N GLU A 298 -2.86 -15.26 -7.21
CA GLU A 298 -3.58 -16.26 -8.00
C GLU A 298 -3.48 -17.66 -7.37
N THR A 299 -2.39 -17.93 -6.65
CA THR A 299 -2.09 -19.23 -6.04
C THR A 299 -2.74 -19.43 -4.67
N LYS A 300 -3.34 -18.38 -4.10
CA LYS A 300 -4.01 -18.39 -2.79
C LYS A 300 -3.09 -18.83 -1.64
N GLY A 301 -1.84 -18.36 -1.65
CA GLY A 301 -0.88 -18.50 -0.56
C GLY A 301 0.32 -19.39 -0.87
N LYS A 302 0.38 -20.04 -2.04
CA LYS A 302 1.59 -20.80 -2.41
C LYS A 302 2.77 -19.87 -2.65
N CYS A 303 2.56 -18.74 -3.31
CA CYS A 303 3.60 -17.73 -3.49
C CYS A 303 4.09 -17.16 -2.15
N TYR A 304 3.17 -16.94 -1.20
CA TYR A 304 3.52 -16.52 0.16
C TYR A 304 4.44 -17.52 0.85
N GLU A 305 4.07 -18.80 0.85
CA GLU A 305 4.90 -19.85 1.44
C GLU A 305 6.23 -20.03 0.70
N SER A 306 6.23 -19.97 -0.64
CA SER A 306 7.43 -19.96 -1.46
C SER A 306 8.38 -18.83 -1.08
N LEU A 307 7.90 -17.60 -0.90
CA LEU A 307 8.70 -16.47 -0.41
C LEU A 307 9.28 -16.75 0.97
N VAL A 308 8.47 -17.22 1.92
CA VAL A 308 8.94 -17.54 3.28
C VAL A 308 10.03 -18.60 3.25
N ARG A 309 9.84 -19.68 2.48
CA ARG A 309 10.83 -20.76 2.33
C ARG A 309 12.11 -20.25 1.67
N LYS A 310 12.00 -19.40 0.64
CA LYS A 310 13.13 -18.76 -0.05
C LYS A 310 13.97 -17.89 0.89
N ILE A 311 13.32 -17.18 1.83
CA ILE A 311 14.00 -16.47 2.92
C ILE A 311 14.67 -17.46 3.88
N LEU A 312 13.96 -18.49 4.34
CA LEU A 312 14.48 -19.45 5.31
C LEU A 312 15.68 -20.26 4.78
N LYS A 313 15.76 -20.47 3.45
CA LYS A 313 16.85 -21.13 2.73
C LYS A 313 18.11 -20.26 2.56
N GLN A 314 18.06 -18.96 2.88
CA GLN A 314 19.24 -18.10 2.72
C GLN A 314 20.43 -18.61 3.56
N PRO A 315 21.68 -18.56 3.04
CA PRO A 315 22.84 -19.20 3.66
C PRO A 315 23.14 -18.73 5.09
N ASN A 316 22.79 -17.50 5.41
CA ASN A 316 23.00 -16.89 6.72
C ASN A 316 21.89 -17.22 7.74
N GLU A 317 20.85 -17.97 7.33
CA GLU A 317 19.71 -18.40 8.16
C GLU A 317 18.99 -17.22 8.85
N PRO A 318 18.36 -16.30 8.09
CA PRO A 318 17.65 -15.15 8.66
C PRO A 318 16.50 -15.58 9.55
N ALA A 319 16.27 -14.84 10.63
CA ALA A 319 15.00 -14.89 11.34
C ALA A 319 13.86 -14.37 10.44
N VAL A 320 12.66 -14.93 10.60
CA VAL A 320 11.47 -14.49 9.85
C VAL A 320 10.35 -14.19 10.84
N ILE A 321 9.72 -13.02 10.71
CA ILE A 321 8.51 -12.66 11.46
C ILE A 321 7.38 -12.46 10.46
N LEU A 322 6.27 -13.17 10.64
CA LEU A 322 5.07 -12.98 9.83
C LEU A 322 4.18 -11.92 10.50
N LEU A 323 3.84 -10.87 9.76
CA LEU A 323 3.02 -9.76 10.25
C LEU A 323 1.66 -9.75 9.54
N PHE A 324 0.59 -9.83 10.32
CA PHE A 324 -0.78 -9.75 9.83
C PHE A 324 -1.40 -8.39 10.12
N SER A 325 -1.36 -7.50 9.12
CA SER A 325 -2.06 -6.21 9.12
C SER A 325 -3.58 -6.36 9.05
N VAL A 326 -4.30 -5.25 9.09
CA VAL A 326 -5.77 -5.21 9.04
C VAL A 326 -6.28 -3.94 8.36
N PHE A 327 -7.34 -4.05 7.56
CA PHE A 327 -8.05 -2.92 6.95
C PHE A 327 -9.17 -2.38 7.84
N ALA A 328 -9.73 -1.23 7.48
CA ALA A 328 -10.72 -0.53 8.29
C ALA A 328 -12.08 -1.23 8.37
N ASP A 329 -12.33 -2.22 7.51
CA ASP A 329 -13.47 -3.14 7.56
C ASP A 329 -13.16 -4.44 8.34
N ASP A 330 -12.04 -4.46 9.08
CA ASP A 330 -11.52 -5.57 9.87
C ASP A 330 -11.01 -6.77 9.04
N TYR A 331 -10.88 -6.58 7.72
CA TYR A 331 -10.40 -7.60 6.79
C TYR A 331 -8.89 -7.87 6.93
N ASN A 332 -8.53 -9.15 6.90
CA ASN A 332 -7.21 -9.65 6.55
C ASN A 332 -7.28 -11.16 6.22
N LEU A 333 -6.15 -11.71 5.76
CA LEU A 333 -5.95 -13.10 5.36
C LEU A 333 -5.15 -13.90 6.39
N GLN A 334 -5.18 -13.50 7.66
CA GLN A 334 -4.44 -14.21 8.71
C GLN A 334 -4.75 -15.71 8.71
N ASP A 335 -6.03 -16.11 8.68
CA ASP A 335 -6.40 -17.54 8.72
C ASP A 335 -5.88 -18.33 7.52
N ARG A 336 -5.70 -17.67 6.36
CA ARG A 336 -5.12 -18.27 5.15
C ARG A 336 -3.61 -18.46 5.28
N LEU A 337 -2.91 -17.48 5.85
CA LEU A 337 -1.44 -17.41 5.83
C LEU A 337 -0.77 -17.94 7.11
N MET A 338 -1.48 -17.93 8.24
CA MET A 338 -1.03 -18.43 9.54
C MET A 338 -0.51 -19.89 9.52
N PRO A 339 -1.10 -20.83 8.74
CA PRO A 339 -0.58 -22.20 8.64
C PRO A 339 0.89 -22.28 8.22
N VAL A 340 1.42 -21.30 7.47
CA VAL A 340 2.84 -21.23 7.11
C VAL A 340 3.70 -21.02 8.34
N GLY A 341 3.30 -20.10 9.23
CA GLY A 341 4.01 -19.87 10.49
C GLY A 341 3.91 -21.07 11.44
N GLU A 342 2.77 -21.75 11.50
CA GLU A 342 2.62 -22.99 12.29
C GLU A 342 3.52 -24.12 11.78
N ARG A 343 3.62 -24.27 10.46
CA ARG A 343 4.39 -25.33 9.80
C ARG A 343 5.88 -25.23 10.05
N TYR A 344 6.42 -24.01 9.96
CA TYR A 344 7.85 -23.73 10.15
C TYR A 344 8.18 -23.21 11.55
N ASP A 345 7.21 -23.19 12.47
CA ASP A 345 7.36 -22.70 13.84
C ASP A 345 7.92 -21.27 13.87
N LEU A 346 7.33 -20.36 13.08
CA LEU A 346 7.82 -18.98 12.93
C LEU A 346 7.14 -18.01 13.89
N PRO A 347 7.84 -16.99 14.41
CA PRO A 347 7.19 -15.92 15.14
C PRO A 347 6.11 -15.21 14.30
N MET A 348 4.93 -15.01 14.89
CA MET A 348 3.78 -14.38 14.22
C MET A 348 3.15 -13.26 15.05
N VAL A 349 2.89 -12.14 14.40
CA VAL A 349 2.25 -10.94 14.95
C VAL A 349 0.94 -10.68 14.23
N SER A 350 -0.15 -10.50 14.97
CA SER A 350 -1.44 -10.06 14.44
C SER A 350 -1.80 -8.68 14.97
N VAL A 351 -1.75 -7.67 14.09
CA VAL A 351 -2.23 -6.34 14.44
C VAL A 351 -3.75 -6.36 14.61
N LYS A 352 -4.44 -7.18 13.81
CA LYS A 352 -5.88 -7.44 13.92
C LYS A 352 -6.28 -7.82 15.34
N ASN A 353 -5.59 -8.78 15.96
CA ASN A 353 -5.87 -9.24 17.32
C ASN A 353 -5.67 -8.13 18.37
N ALA A 354 -4.78 -7.18 18.13
CA ALA A 354 -4.57 -6.05 19.03
C ALA A 354 -5.69 -5.00 18.91
N VAL A 355 -6.04 -4.58 17.69
CA VAL A 355 -6.80 -3.33 17.49
C VAL A 355 -8.29 -3.52 17.25
N VAL A 356 -8.74 -4.63 16.65
CA VAL A 356 -10.14 -4.74 16.19
C VAL A 356 -11.16 -4.65 17.33
N GLU A 357 -10.87 -5.26 18.48
CA GLU A 357 -11.75 -5.16 19.66
C GLU A 357 -11.91 -3.69 20.12
N GLN A 358 -10.87 -2.86 19.98
CA GLN A 358 -10.91 -1.46 20.40
C GLN A 358 -11.87 -0.64 19.55
N PHE A 359 -12.01 -0.96 18.27
CA PHE A 359 -12.89 -0.25 17.37
C PHE A 359 -14.38 -0.34 17.74
N TYR A 360 -14.74 -1.35 18.54
CA TYR A 360 -16.11 -1.60 18.98
C TYR A 360 -16.29 -1.46 20.51
N ALA A 361 -15.25 -1.06 21.24
CA ALA A 361 -15.26 -0.99 22.70
C ALA A 361 -15.99 0.24 23.28
N GLY A 362 -16.59 1.10 22.44
CA GLY A 362 -17.28 2.31 22.86
C GLY A 362 -16.36 3.24 23.66
N ASP A 363 -16.83 3.73 24.81
CA ASP A 363 -16.06 4.63 25.68
C ASP A 363 -14.84 3.96 26.36
N LYS A 364 -14.72 2.63 26.28
CA LYS A 364 -13.58 1.88 26.83
C LYS A 364 -12.46 1.67 25.81
N LYS A 365 -12.63 2.14 24.57
CA LYS A 365 -11.61 2.00 23.52
C LYS A 365 -10.32 2.72 23.92
N ILE A 366 -9.20 2.07 23.66
CA ILE A 366 -7.88 2.70 23.79
C ILE A 366 -7.54 3.54 22.56
N ILE A 367 -7.96 3.08 21.38
CA ILE A 367 -7.74 3.72 20.09
C ILE A 367 -8.98 3.55 19.21
N SER A 368 -9.35 4.60 18.47
CA SER A 368 -10.46 4.54 17.50
C SER A 368 -9.99 4.16 16.09
N LYS A 369 -10.94 3.81 15.21
CA LYS A 369 -10.65 3.64 13.77
C LYS A 369 -10.07 4.93 13.17
N HIS A 370 -10.59 6.10 13.53
CA HIS A 370 -10.09 7.39 13.03
C HIS A 370 -8.65 7.66 13.46
N GLN A 371 -8.29 7.30 14.69
CA GLN A 371 -6.91 7.46 15.18
C GLN A 371 -5.94 6.45 14.57
N TYR A 372 -6.38 5.23 14.27
CA TYR A 372 -5.54 4.20 13.68
C TYR A 372 -5.39 4.33 12.16
N PHE A 373 -6.46 4.64 11.43
CA PHE A 373 -6.52 4.61 9.97
C PHE A 373 -6.40 5.99 9.33
N TYR A 374 -5.42 6.14 8.44
CA TYR A 374 -5.28 7.29 7.55
C TYR A 374 -6.33 7.28 6.45
N ASP A 375 -6.53 6.14 5.80
CA ASP A 375 -7.68 5.88 4.92
C ASP A 375 -8.23 4.48 5.20
N MET A 376 -9.15 3.97 4.39
CA MET A 376 -9.75 2.65 4.65
C MET A 376 -8.75 1.47 4.65
N PHE A 377 -7.54 1.68 4.12
CA PHE A 377 -6.51 0.66 3.97
C PHE A 377 -5.30 0.90 4.88
N HIS A 378 -4.88 2.16 5.01
CA HIS A 378 -3.56 2.52 5.50
C HIS A 378 -3.61 3.12 6.91
N PRO A 379 -2.66 2.80 7.79
CA PRO A 379 -2.58 3.38 9.12
C PRO A 379 -2.04 4.82 9.11
N THR A 380 -2.41 5.60 10.12
CA THR A 380 -1.79 6.91 10.45
C THR A 380 -0.39 6.71 11.06
N ASN A 381 0.33 7.80 11.34
CA ASN A 381 1.55 7.74 12.16
C ASN A 381 1.36 7.00 13.49
N LEU A 382 0.19 7.15 14.14
CA LEU A 382 -0.14 6.42 15.36
C LEU A 382 -0.40 4.94 15.06
N GLY A 383 -1.13 4.62 13.99
CA GLY A 383 -1.33 3.23 13.57
C GLY A 383 -0.01 2.52 13.24
N HIS A 384 0.92 3.20 12.55
CA HIS A 384 2.27 2.72 12.29
C HIS A 384 3.08 2.52 13.60
N THR A 385 2.89 3.37 14.61
CA THR A 385 3.47 3.17 15.96
C THR A 385 2.92 1.91 16.63
N VAL A 386 1.60 1.68 16.56
CA VAL A 386 0.96 0.47 17.09
C VAL A 386 1.51 -0.79 16.42
N MET A 387 1.63 -0.78 15.08
CA MET A 387 2.23 -1.90 14.33
C MET A 387 3.67 -2.17 14.78
N ALA A 388 4.48 -1.12 14.92
CA ALA A 388 5.86 -1.25 15.40
C ALA A 388 5.94 -1.81 16.82
N ASP A 389 5.06 -1.37 17.72
CA ASP A 389 4.98 -1.88 19.09
C ASP A 389 4.58 -3.36 19.15
N CYS A 390 3.69 -3.81 18.27
CA CYS A 390 3.31 -5.22 18.15
C CYS A 390 4.51 -6.10 17.77
N ILE A 391 5.35 -5.67 16.81
CA ILE A 391 6.58 -6.37 16.42
C ILE A 391 7.58 -6.40 17.58
N VAL A 392 7.79 -5.24 18.21
CA VAL A 392 8.74 -5.09 19.33
C VAL A 392 8.32 -5.93 20.54
N ASN A 393 7.01 -6.04 20.81
CA ASN A 393 6.47 -6.91 21.85
C ASN A 393 6.86 -8.38 21.60
N LEU A 394 6.65 -8.88 20.37
CA LEU A 394 7.07 -10.25 20.01
C LEU A 394 8.57 -10.45 20.20
N ILE A 395 9.41 -9.52 19.73
CA ILE A 395 10.87 -9.66 19.86
C ILE A 395 11.31 -9.66 21.32
N LYS A 396 10.69 -8.81 22.16
CA LYS A 396 10.95 -8.79 23.61
C LYS A 396 10.59 -10.12 24.27
N GLU A 397 9.46 -10.73 23.91
CA GLU A 397 9.07 -12.04 24.43
C GLU A 397 9.99 -13.15 23.92
N ALA A 398 10.36 -13.13 22.63
CA ALA A 398 11.31 -14.07 22.07
C ALA A 398 12.68 -14.01 22.76
N PHE A 399 13.20 -12.81 23.06
CA PHE A 399 14.48 -12.64 23.75
C PHE A 399 14.47 -13.05 25.23
N LYS A 400 13.29 -13.21 25.85
CA LYS A 400 13.14 -13.74 27.21
C LYS A 400 13.00 -15.26 27.23
N ALA A 401 12.55 -15.86 26.13
CA ALA A 401 12.43 -17.30 26.01
C ALA A 401 13.80 -17.99 26.12
N GLU A 402 13.79 -19.25 26.53
CA GLU A 402 15.03 -20.05 26.55
C GLU A 402 15.48 -20.30 25.12
N ALA A 403 16.78 -20.15 24.87
CA ALA A 403 17.35 -20.46 23.57
C ALA A 403 17.20 -21.96 23.29
N VAL A 404 16.73 -22.28 22.08
CA VAL A 404 16.58 -23.65 21.60
C VAL A 404 17.63 -23.93 20.52
N ASP A 405 18.20 -25.14 20.53
CA ASP A 405 19.20 -25.56 19.55
C ASP A 405 18.58 -26.23 18.32
N GLU A 406 17.42 -26.86 18.48
CA GLU A 406 16.70 -27.55 17.41
C GLU A 406 15.79 -26.60 16.64
N GLU A 407 15.70 -26.80 15.33
CA GLU A 407 14.82 -26.06 14.42
C GLU A 407 14.09 -27.04 13.51
N ARG A 408 12.82 -26.75 13.19
CA ARG A 408 12.10 -27.52 12.19
C ARG A 408 12.70 -27.26 10.81
N GLY A 409 13.18 -28.32 10.17
CA GLY A 409 13.65 -28.24 8.80
C GLY A 409 12.53 -27.92 7.81
N LEU A 410 12.93 -27.54 6.60
CA LEU A 410 12.04 -27.33 5.45
C LEU A 410 11.58 -28.64 4.79
N GLU A 411 11.99 -29.79 5.33
CA GLU A 411 11.65 -31.14 4.88
C GLU A 411 10.17 -31.46 5.11
N GLY A 412 9.58 -32.28 4.23
CA GLY A 412 8.16 -32.66 4.27
C GLY A 412 7.26 -31.72 3.48
N GLU A 413 5.96 -32.01 3.48
CA GLU A 413 4.98 -31.24 2.70
C GLU A 413 4.88 -29.78 3.18
N PRO A 414 4.77 -28.80 2.26
CA PRO A 414 4.43 -27.42 2.58
C PRO A 414 3.02 -27.30 3.17
N ALA A 415 2.72 -26.21 3.87
CA ALA A 415 1.41 -25.96 4.49
C ALA A 415 0.31 -25.67 3.45
N ILE A 416 0.67 -24.91 2.41
CA ILE A 416 -0.18 -24.45 1.31
C ILE A 416 0.42 -24.92 -0.02
N GLY A 417 1.70 -24.63 -0.26
CA GLY A 417 2.44 -25.03 -1.46
C GLY A 417 3.74 -24.27 -1.61
N SER A 418 4.77 -24.91 -2.19
CA SER A 418 6.10 -24.31 -2.38
C SER A 418 6.53 -24.27 -3.85
N ASP A 419 5.55 -24.31 -4.76
CA ASP A 419 5.73 -24.51 -6.20
C ASP A 419 6.64 -23.46 -6.88
N PHE A 420 6.86 -22.30 -6.23
CA PHE A 420 7.62 -21.17 -6.75
C PHE A 420 8.86 -20.83 -5.90
N GLU A 421 9.29 -21.69 -4.97
CA GLU A 421 10.37 -21.36 -4.02
C GLU A 421 11.72 -21.03 -4.69
N ASP A 422 11.96 -21.61 -5.87
CA ASP A 422 13.19 -21.44 -6.64
C ASP A 422 13.00 -20.49 -7.85
N VAL A 423 11.93 -19.69 -7.85
CA VAL A 423 11.66 -18.73 -8.91
C VAL A 423 12.75 -17.65 -8.99
N PHE A 424 13.05 -17.21 -10.21
CA PHE A 424 13.92 -16.07 -10.47
C PHE A 424 13.31 -15.13 -11.52
N LEU A 425 13.74 -13.86 -11.50
CA LEU A 425 13.31 -12.82 -12.42
C LEU A 425 14.10 -12.87 -13.73
N ILE A 426 13.41 -12.69 -14.86
CA ILE A 426 13.99 -12.36 -16.17
C ILE A 426 13.43 -11.01 -16.63
N ASP A 427 14.33 -10.09 -16.97
CA ASP A 427 14.00 -8.79 -17.57
C ASP A 427 15.07 -8.43 -18.65
N LYS A 428 15.06 -7.20 -19.20
CA LYS A 428 16.06 -6.79 -20.21
C LYS A 428 17.50 -6.79 -19.71
N LYS A 429 17.73 -6.65 -18.41
CA LYS A 429 19.07 -6.63 -17.81
C LYS A 429 19.52 -8.05 -17.49
N ASP A 430 18.64 -8.86 -16.89
CA ASP A 430 19.00 -10.09 -16.20
C ASP A 430 18.63 -11.39 -16.98
N ASN A 431 18.45 -11.30 -18.31
CA ASN A 431 18.25 -12.46 -19.18
C ASN A 431 19.56 -13.24 -19.46
N MET A 432 20.04 -14.00 -18.46
CA MET A 432 21.30 -14.79 -18.53
C MET A 432 21.22 -16.04 -19.45
N GLU A 433 20.85 -15.86 -20.73
CA GLU A 433 20.66 -16.92 -21.73
C GLU A 433 19.61 -18.00 -21.35
N PHE A 434 18.77 -17.73 -20.34
CA PHE A 434 17.70 -18.64 -19.92
C PHE A 434 16.54 -18.70 -20.90
N ALA A 435 16.31 -17.60 -21.62
CA ALA A 435 15.25 -17.45 -22.58
C ALA A 435 15.81 -16.83 -23.88
N LYS A 436 15.39 -17.38 -25.01
CA LYS A 436 15.67 -16.80 -26.32
C LYS A 436 14.47 -15.93 -26.71
N ILE A 437 14.70 -14.61 -26.71
CA ILE A 437 13.66 -13.60 -26.89
C ILE A 437 13.79 -12.96 -28.27
N ASP A 438 12.65 -12.87 -28.97
CA ASP A 438 12.43 -12.01 -30.13
C ASP A 438 11.44 -10.92 -29.70
N GLU A 439 11.91 -9.68 -29.59
CA GLU A 439 11.12 -8.57 -29.04
C GLU A 439 9.96 -8.17 -29.95
N GLY A 440 10.01 -8.50 -31.25
CA GLY A 440 9.03 -8.03 -32.23
C GLY A 440 8.86 -6.50 -32.16
N GLY A 441 7.64 -6.05 -31.85
CA GLY A 441 7.29 -4.63 -31.68
C GLY A 441 7.70 -4.02 -30.33
N PHE A 442 8.12 -4.81 -29.34
CA PHE A 442 8.35 -4.37 -27.96
C PHE A 442 9.77 -3.83 -27.70
N THR A 443 10.25 -3.00 -28.62
CA THR A 443 11.65 -2.53 -28.64
C THR A 443 11.91 -1.30 -27.77
N LEU A 444 10.86 -0.67 -27.24
CA LEU A 444 10.99 0.52 -26.39
C LEU A 444 11.14 0.15 -24.91
N GLN A 445 11.43 1.15 -24.09
CA GLN A 445 11.48 1.06 -22.63
C GLN A 445 10.51 2.09 -22.07
N ASP A 446 9.62 1.63 -21.20
CA ASP A 446 8.68 2.47 -20.48
C ASP A 446 9.37 3.12 -19.28
N THR A 447 9.08 4.40 -19.07
CA THR A 447 9.57 5.20 -17.95
C THR A 447 8.45 5.67 -17.02
N VAL A 448 7.19 5.41 -17.38
CA VAL A 448 6.03 5.68 -16.54
C VAL A 448 5.73 4.40 -15.77
N LEU A 449 6.45 4.22 -14.67
CA LEU A 449 6.46 2.99 -13.87
C LEU A 449 5.95 3.25 -12.47
N GLN A 450 5.41 2.20 -11.85
CA GLN A 450 5.17 2.22 -10.41
C GLN A 450 6.51 2.50 -9.73
N SER A 451 6.54 3.49 -8.83
CA SER A 451 7.76 3.90 -8.16
C SER A 451 7.52 4.01 -6.66
N VAL A 452 8.52 3.63 -5.85
CA VAL A 452 8.35 3.46 -4.40
C VAL A 452 9.52 4.02 -3.60
N GLU A 453 9.21 4.57 -2.44
CA GLU A 453 10.20 5.02 -1.47
C GLU A 453 10.85 3.81 -0.79
N MET A 454 12.15 3.63 -0.98
CA MET A 454 12.92 2.55 -0.37
C MET A 454 13.73 3.06 0.83
N ASN A 455 13.97 2.19 1.81
CA ASN A 455 14.79 2.51 2.99
C ASN A 455 14.38 3.84 3.66
N GLU A 456 15.32 4.78 3.85
CA GLU A 456 15.09 6.12 4.40
C GLU A 456 14.89 7.18 3.31
N ASP A 457 14.85 6.80 2.03
CA ASP A 457 14.74 7.74 0.92
C ASP A 457 13.29 8.21 0.74
N ILE A 458 13.11 9.52 0.50
CA ILE A 458 11.83 10.11 0.14
C ILE A 458 11.60 10.12 -1.38
N GLU A 459 12.69 10.06 -2.15
CA GLU A 459 12.63 9.92 -3.59
C GLU A 459 12.21 8.50 -3.96
N THR A 460 11.36 8.38 -4.97
CA THR A 460 10.83 7.09 -5.40
C THR A 460 11.78 6.40 -6.37
N THR A 461 12.00 5.10 -6.16
CA THR A 461 12.71 4.21 -7.08
C THR A 461 11.71 3.54 -8.02
N PRO A 462 11.92 3.56 -9.35
CA PRO A 462 11.03 2.88 -10.29
C PRO A 462 11.18 1.36 -10.21
N GLU A 463 10.05 0.68 -10.15
CA GLU A 463 9.95 -0.77 -10.14
C GLU A 463 10.03 -1.32 -11.57
N PHE A 464 10.88 -2.32 -11.79
CA PHE A 464 11.08 -3.00 -13.09
C PHE A 464 11.45 -2.03 -14.25
N PRO A 465 12.55 -1.27 -14.12
CA PRO A 465 12.95 -0.32 -15.16
C PRO A 465 13.44 -0.98 -16.45
N TYR A 466 13.82 -2.25 -16.42
CA TYR A 466 14.37 -3.00 -17.54
C TYR A 466 13.29 -3.76 -18.30
N ASN A 467 12.32 -3.04 -18.84
CA ASN A 467 11.09 -3.58 -19.42
C ASN A 467 11.05 -3.54 -20.96
N TRP A 468 10.08 -4.25 -21.54
CA TRP A 468 9.75 -4.26 -22.97
C TRP A 468 8.44 -3.51 -23.21
N MET A 469 8.52 -2.39 -23.92
CA MET A 469 7.35 -1.56 -24.24
C MET A 469 7.04 -1.59 -25.74
N TYR A 470 5.76 -1.78 -26.05
CA TYR A 470 5.17 -1.57 -27.36
C TYR A 470 4.49 -0.19 -27.42
N ASP A 471 4.66 0.52 -28.52
CA ASP A 471 3.96 1.76 -28.88
C ASP A 471 3.63 1.67 -30.37
N GLY A 472 2.36 1.43 -30.71
CA GLY A 472 1.90 1.18 -32.08
C GLY A 472 2.13 2.33 -33.06
N LYS A 473 2.34 3.55 -32.56
CA LYS A 473 2.74 4.71 -33.39
C LYS A 473 4.23 4.73 -33.72
N LYS A 474 5.07 4.01 -32.96
CA LYS A 474 6.54 4.05 -33.09
C LYS A 474 7.13 2.72 -33.57
N CYS A 475 6.47 1.61 -33.27
CA CYS A 475 6.94 0.27 -33.51
C CYS A 475 6.09 -0.44 -34.57
N LYS A 476 6.66 -1.49 -35.20
CA LYS A 476 5.86 -2.39 -36.02
C LYS A 476 4.92 -3.20 -35.12
N HIS A 477 3.73 -3.49 -35.63
CA HIS A 477 2.80 -4.41 -34.97
C HIS A 477 3.27 -5.85 -35.13
N GLU A 478 4.21 -6.26 -34.29
CA GLU A 478 4.78 -7.60 -34.24
C GLU A 478 4.76 -8.08 -32.78
N SER A 479 4.41 -9.35 -32.58
CA SER A 479 4.32 -9.98 -31.25
C SER A 479 5.68 -10.12 -30.57
N PHE A 480 5.71 -10.08 -29.25
CA PHE A 480 6.85 -10.55 -28.46
C PHE A 480 6.85 -12.09 -28.44
N LYS A 481 8.01 -12.73 -28.67
CA LYS A 481 8.16 -14.19 -28.61
C LYS A 481 9.31 -14.60 -27.71
N MET A 482 9.10 -15.65 -26.93
CA MET A 482 10.09 -16.19 -26.01
C MET A 482 10.10 -17.72 -26.06
N GLU A 483 11.24 -18.30 -26.42
CA GLU A 483 11.51 -19.73 -26.23
C GLU A 483 12.16 -19.92 -24.86
N ILE A 484 11.56 -20.77 -24.01
CA ILE A 484 12.01 -20.98 -22.63
C ILE A 484 11.79 -22.43 -22.18
N ASN A 485 12.64 -22.94 -21.30
CA ASN A 485 12.49 -24.25 -20.67
C ASN A 485 12.18 -24.08 -19.18
N CYS A 486 10.92 -24.30 -18.78
CA CYS A 486 10.42 -24.02 -17.45
C CYS A 486 9.25 -24.95 -17.07
N SER A 487 8.94 -25.04 -15.78
CA SER A 487 7.72 -25.65 -15.27
C SER A 487 6.68 -24.62 -14.86
N LYS A 488 7.12 -23.44 -14.41
CA LYS A 488 6.24 -22.30 -14.10
C LYS A 488 6.73 -21.03 -14.78
N LEU A 489 5.78 -20.21 -15.23
CA LEU A 489 6.05 -18.90 -15.81
C LEU A 489 4.98 -17.91 -15.37
N LEU A 490 5.44 -16.78 -14.85
CA LEU A 490 4.62 -15.60 -14.58
C LEU A 490 5.05 -14.48 -15.54
N VAL A 491 4.10 -13.76 -16.11
CA VAL A 491 4.36 -12.47 -16.76
C VAL A 491 4.10 -11.36 -15.76
N ILE A 492 4.98 -10.37 -15.68
CA ILE A 492 4.74 -9.14 -14.94
C ILE A 492 4.33 -8.09 -15.96
N MET A 493 3.08 -7.64 -15.93
CA MET A 493 2.59 -6.58 -16.81
C MET A 493 2.38 -5.27 -16.05
N LYS A 494 2.36 -4.16 -16.78
CA LYS A 494 1.98 -2.85 -16.25
C LYS A 494 0.47 -2.66 -16.36
N ASP A 495 -0.22 -2.61 -15.23
CA ASP A 495 -1.57 -2.01 -15.21
C ASP A 495 -1.45 -0.50 -15.41
N SER A 496 -2.43 0.12 -16.06
CA SER A 496 -2.42 1.54 -16.34
C SER A 496 -3.81 2.16 -16.27
N GLY A 497 -3.85 3.42 -15.85
CA GLY A 497 -5.02 4.29 -16.01
C GLY A 497 -4.92 5.21 -17.23
N GLU A 498 -3.83 5.14 -17.99
CA GLU A 498 -3.63 5.95 -19.19
C GLU A 498 -4.64 5.57 -20.28
N VAL A 499 -5.11 6.58 -21.01
CA VAL A 499 -6.16 6.42 -22.04
C VAL A 499 -5.70 5.63 -23.27
N ASP A 500 -4.38 5.49 -23.45
CA ASP A 500 -3.73 4.84 -24.59
C ASP A 500 -3.15 3.45 -24.26
N ALA A 501 -3.43 2.90 -23.08
CA ALA A 501 -3.02 1.55 -22.72
C ALA A 501 -3.82 0.50 -23.54
N ALA A 502 -3.10 -0.37 -24.24
CA ALA A 502 -3.63 -1.49 -25.03
C ALA A 502 -3.79 -2.73 -24.14
N ALA A 503 -4.75 -3.61 -24.45
CA ALA A 503 -4.71 -4.97 -23.93
C ALA A 503 -3.74 -5.83 -24.76
N ALA A 504 -3.33 -6.98 -24.24
CA ALA A 504 -2.58 -7.98 -25.00
C ALA A 504 -3.12 -9.38 -24.74
N LYS A 505 -2.78 -10.33 -25.61
CA LYS A 505 -3.12 -11.76 -25.46
C LYS A 505 -1.87 -12.59 -25.32
N VAL A 506 -1.90 -13.58 -24.43
CA VAL A 506 -0.80 -14.53 -24.23
C VAL A 506 -1.16 -15.87 -24.82
N TYR A 507 -0.21 -16.43 -25.58
CA TYR A 507 -0.27 -17.78 -26.12
C TYR A 507 0.93 -18.58 -25.62
N VAL A 508 0.72 -19.86 -25.32
CA VAL A 508 1.76 -20.83 -24.99
C VAL A 508 1.63 -22.00 -25.95
N ASP A 509 2.69 -22.32 -26.68
CA ASP A 509 2.73 -23.37 -27.69
C ASP A 509 1.61 -23.25 -28.73
N GLY A 510 1.33 -22.00 -29.12
CA GLY A 510 0.29 -21.63 -30.08
C GLY A 510 -1.15 -21.69 -29.55
N LYS A 511 -1.35 -21.95 -28.24
CA LYS A 511 -2.67 -21.99 -27.60
C LYS A 511 -2.89 -20.74 -26.76
N PHE A 512 -4.05 -20.12 -26.90
CA PHE A 512 -4.45 -18.99 -26.07
C PHE A 512 -4.51 -19.41 -24.60
N VAL A 513 -3.92 -18.59 -23.72
CA VAL A 513 -3.91 -18.79 -22.27
C VAL A 513 -4.80 -17.76 -21.59
N ARG A 514 -4.55 -16.47 -21.80
CA ARG A 514 -5.31 -15.38 -21.17
C ARG A 514 -5.11 -14.04 -21.87
N ASP A 515 -6.03 -13.12 -21.56
CA ASP A 515 -5.87 -11.69 -21.82
C ASP A 515 -5.04 -11.02 -20.71
N LEU A 516 -4.33 -9.97 -21.09
CA LEU A 516 -3.57 -9.05 -20.25
C LEU A 516 -4.22 -7.67 -20.39
N ASP A 517 -5.13 -7.36 -19.48
CA ASP A 517 -5.88 -6.10 -19.48
C ASP A 517 -5.26 -5.11 -18.49
N PRO A 518 -4.62 -4.01 -18.95
CA PRO A 518 -4.01 -3.03 -18.05
C PRO A 518 -5.04 -2.26 -17.22
N TYR A 519 -6.33 -2.33 -17.55
CA TYR A 519 -7.39 -1.59 -16.86
C TYR A 519 -8.05 -2.35 -15.71
N VAL A 520 -7.49 -3.49 -15.29
CA VAL A 520 -8.00 -4.23 -14.11
C VAL A 520 -7.90 -3.35 -12.86
N ASN A 521 -6.72 -2.77 -12.61
CA ASN A 521 -6.49 -1.89 -11.46
C ASN A 521 -6.71 -0.40 -11.79
N ARG A 522 -6.54 0.02 -13.06
CA ARG A 522 -6.72 1.40 -13.55
C ARG A 522 -5.77 2.45 -12.99
N TRP A 523 -4.64 2.05 -12.42
CA TRP A 523 -3.53 2.93 -12.04
C TRP A 523 -2.20 2.22 -12.33
N CYS A 524 -1.10 2.96 -12.32
CA CYS A 524 0.23 2.43 -12.65
C CYS A 524 0.69 1.41 -11.58
N HIS A 525 0.59 0.12 -11.90
CA HIS A 525 0.78 -0.97 -10.94
C HIS A 525 1.46 -2.19 -11.58
N CYS A 526 2.38 -2.82 -10.86
CA CYS A 526 3.06 -4.04 -11.28
C CYS A 526 2.20 -5.27 -10.98
N ASN A 527 1.76 -5.98 -12.03
CA ASN A 527 0.81 -7.06 -11.92
C ASN A 527 1.42 -8.40 -12.41
N PRO A 528 1.80 -9.31 -11.50
CA PRO A 528 2.24 -10.65 -11.88
C PRO A 528 1.01 -11.52 -12.22
N LEU A 529 1.10 -12.27 -13.31
CA LEU A 529 0.03 -13.15 -13.77
C LEU A 529 0.61 -14.49 -14.22
N ILE A 530 0.01 -15.59 -13.79
CA ILE A 530 0.46 -16.94 -14.15
C ILE A 530 0.10 -17.24 -15.60
N VAL A 531 1.09 -17.74 -16.35
CA VAL A 531 0.99 -18.13 -17.77
C VAL A 531 1.25 -19.62 -17.95
N ILE A 532 2.18 -20.20 -17.19
CA ILE A 532 2.50 -21.64 -17.20
C ILE A 532 2.51 -22.14 -15.76
N ASP A 533 1.79 -23.24 -15.51
CA ASP A 533 1.67 -23.90 -14.20
C ASP A 533 1.74 -25.43 -14.35
N GLU A 534 2.87 -25.94 -14.85
CA GLU A 534 3.07 -27.37 -15.10
C GLU A 534 3.77 -28.07 -13.93
N LYS A 535 3.67 -29.40 -13.87
CA LYS A 535 4.32 -30.21 -12.82
C LYS A 535 5.79 -30.51 -13.10
N CYS A 536 6.20 -30.44 -14.36
CA CYS A 536 7.53 -30.81 -14.80
C CYS A 536 8.05 -29.76 -15.78
N THR A 537 9.37 -29.60 -15.81
CA THR A 537 10.07 -28.71 -16.73
C THR A 537 9.84 -29.11 -18.17
N GLY A 538 9.38 -28.18 -19.01
CA GLY A 538 9.11 -28.36 -20.43
C GLY A 538 9.61 -27.19 -21.28
N SER A 539 9.86 -27.46 -22.56
CA SER A 539 10.19 -26.41 -23.53
C SER A 539 8.90 -25.80 -24.06
N HIS A 540 8.79 -24.48 -23.96
CA HIS A 540 7.61 -23.72 -24.37
C HIS A 540 7.99 -22.57 -25.31
N VAL A 541 7.05 -22.22 -26.19
CA VAL A 541 7.07 -20.96 -26.95
C VAL A 541 5.95 -20.08 -26.45
N VAL A 542 6.32 -18.95 -25.84
CA VAL A 542 5.39 -17.93 -25.33
C VAL A 542 5.31 -16.80 -26.35
N GLU A 543 4.10 -16.38 -26.70
CA GLU A 543 3.84 -15.28 -27.62
C GLU A 543 2.88 -14.28 -26.96
N ILE A 544 3.26 -13.01 -26.92
CA ILE A 544 2.44 -11.91 -26.40
C ILE A 544 2.09 -10.99 -27.57
N VAL A 545 0.80 -10.86 -27.84
CA VAL A 545 0.26 -10.10 -28.97
C VAL A 545 -0.51 -8.91 -28.45
N PRO A 546 -0.04 -7.65 -28.63
CA PRO A 546 -0.82 -6.48 -28.26
C PRO A 546 -2.04 -6.38 -29.18
N ASP A 547 -3.15 -5.85 -28.67
CA ASP A 547 -4.32 -5.58 -29.51
C ASP A 547 -4.06 -4.38 -30.45
N GLU A 548 -4.66 -4.40 -31.64
CA GLU A 548 -4.65 -3.26 -32.57
C GLU A 548 -5.82 -2.32 -32.27
N ASP A 549 -5.52 -1.05 -31.97
CA ASP A 549 -6.51 0.01 -31.81
C ASP A 549 -5.86 1.37 -32.19
N GLU A 550 -6.66 2.33 -32.67
CA GLU A 550 -6.15 3.66 -33.08
C GLU A 550 -5.75 4.54 -31.87
N VAL A 551 -6.35 4.29 -30.71
CA VAL A 551 -6.17 5.07 -29.48
C VAL A 551 -5.38 4.27 -28.44
N ARG A 552 -5.73 3.00 -28.24
CA ARG A 552 -5.13 2.11 -27.24
C ARG A 552 -4.01 1.28 -27.84
N ASP A 553 -2.83 1.85 -27.92
CA ASP A 553 -1.71 1.30 -28.69
C ASP A 553 -0.40 1.14 -27.90
N LYS A 554 -0.45 1.20 -26.56
CA LYS A 554 0.74 0.99 -25.70
C LYS A 554 0.59 -0.18 -24.74
N PHE A 555 1.57 -1.08 -24.68
CA PHE A 555 1.61 -2.16 -23.69
C PHE A 555 3.03 -2.37 -23.17
N THR A 556 3.15 -2.70 -21.89
CA THR A 556 4.46 -2.89 -21.25
C THR A 556 4.52 -4.22 -20.52
N ILE A 557 5.50 -5.04 -20.91
CA ILE A 557 5.92 -6.25 -20.21
C ILE A 557 7.08 -5.83 -19.29
N LEU A 558 6.85 -5.88 -17.98
CA LEU A 558 7.81 -5.47 -16.96
C LEU A 558 8.89 -6.54 -16.71
N GLY A 559 8.57 -7.81 -16.91
CA GLY A 559 9.49 -8.92 -16.67
C GLY A 559 8.75 -10.25 -16.60
N PHE A 560 9.48 -11.31 -16.26
CA PHE A 560 8.95 -12.66 -16.09
C PHE A 560 9.49 -13.33 -14.82
N GLY A 561 8.64 -14.07 -14.13
CA GLY A 561 9.05 -14.99 -13.07
C GLY A 561 9.15 -16.41 -13.60
N VAL A 562 10.28 -17.09 -13.39
CA VAL A 562 10.55 -18.41 -13.99
C VAL A 562 10.95 -19.43 -12.94
N VAL A 563 10.28 -20.59 -12.95
CA VAL A 563 10.72 -21.79 -12.22
C VAL A 563 11.10 -22.85 -13.24
N ARG A 564 12.30 -23.41 -13.14
CA ARG A 564 12.78 -24.41 -14.08
C ARG A 564 12.32 -25.80 -13.69
#